data_AF-A0A4Y6RWX3-F1
#
_entry.id   AF-A0A4Y6RWX3-F1
#
_cell.length_a   1.000
_cell.length_b   1.000
_cell.length_c   1.000
_cell.angle_alpha   90.00
_cell.angle_beta   90.00
_cell.angle_gamma   90.00
#
_symmetry.space_group_name_H-M   'P 1'
#
loop_
_entity.id
_entity.type
_entity.pdbx_description
1 polymer ?
#
loop_
_entity_poly.entity_id
_entity_poly.type
_entity_poly.pdbx_seq_one_letter_code
_entity_poly.pdbx_strand_id
1 'polypeptide(L)'
;MAQTSELSELVETALQNPSPVSVSAVVAAGDSAVAELEARFSSASADERANIIGIWRAICTHKAALALAPLMSSDDYDTRVRASAAAYECVRKNGLPDNPAFKEDVLAALNGEAEAGGLLLASYFPESQAGLSKHQTSTRLVKLDASDPAVPVDLVTAVALSRLGDQDARGRLETKIQEGDPANLVFLIKAMAVIDAPEILHSLASATLSNETPVGDGLPSGVTPQRRVADIATEYFVHRLKFDPGFELDPTRLYSQDERGLVARKIAEKLPN
;
A
#
# COMPACT_ATOMS: atom_id res chain seq x y z
N MET A 1 30.17 22.62 -0.15
CA MET A 1 30.91 21.90 -1.21
C MET A 1 31.32 20.50 -0.78
N ALA A 2 31.87 20.26 0.43
CA ALA A 2 32.21 18.91 0.89
C ALA A 2 31.00 17.96 1.07
N GLN A 3 29.91 18.41 1.70
CA GLN A 3 28.71 17.57 1.98
C GLN A 3 27.97 17.09 0.72
N THR A 4 28.01 17.86 -0.37
CA THR A 4 27.36 17.48 -1.64
C THR A 4 28.13 16.38 -2.35
N SER A 5 29.47 16.39 -2.25
CA SER A 5 30.34 15.35 -2.81
C SER A 5 30.13 14.01 -2.10
N GLU A 6 30.07 14.03 -0.77
CA GLU A 6 29.87 12.83 0.05
C GLU A 6 28.51 12.16 -0.21
N LEU A 7 27.43 12.95 -0.31
CA LEU A 7 26.10 12.39 -0.62
C LEU A 7 26.05 11.78 -2.03
N SER A 8 26.70 12.41 -3.00
CA SER A 8 26.74 11.94 -4.39
C SER A 8 27.45 10.57 -4.48
N GLU A 9 28.55 10.40 -3.74
CA GLU A 9 29.27 9.12 -3.63
C GLU A 9 28.44 8.04 -2.92
N LEU A 10 27.70 8.40 -1.86
CA LEU A 10 26.79 7.48 -1.17
C LEU A 10 25.68 7.00 -2.11
N VAL A 11 25.07 7.90 -2.87
CA VAL A 11 24.03 7.58 -3.86
C VAL A 11 24.60 6.68 -4.95
N GLU A 12 25.75 7.00 -5.51
CA GLU A 12 26.39 6.18 -6.54
C GLU A 12 26.68 4.76 -6.04
N THR A 13 27.22 4.65 -4.82
CA THR A 13 27.50 3.35 -4.18
C THR A 13 26.23 2.53 -3.99
N ALA A 14 25.16 3.16 -3.49
CA ALA A 14 23.87 2.49 -3.26
C ALA A 14 23.20 2.02 -4.56
N LEU A 15 23.40 2.72 -5.68
CA LEU A 15 22.83 2.36 -6.98
C LEU A 15 23.63 1.26 -7.68
N GLN A 16 24.97 1.29 -7.62
CA GLN A 16 25.83 0.30 -8.28
C GLN A 16 25.92 -1.01 -7.51
N ASN A 17 26.00 -0.95 -6.18
CA ASN A 17 26.15 -2.10 -5.29
C ASN A 17 25.18 -1.96 -4.10
N PRO A 18 23.87 -2.17 -4.32
CA PRO A 18 22.88 -2.05 -3.27
C PRO A 18 23.14 -3.08 -2.17
N SER A 19 23.37 -2.59 -0.96
CA SER A 19 23.51 -3.37 0.27
C SER A 19 22.68 -2.72 1.38
N PRO A 20 22.28 -3.46 2.43
CA PRO A 20 21.55 -2.86 3.54
C PRO A 20 22.28 -1.65 4.17
N VAL A 21 23.62 -1.68 4.19
CA VAL A 21 24.44 -0.60 4.74
C VAL A 21 24.45 0.63 3.83
N SER A 22 24.71 0.45 2.52
CA SER A 22 24.75 1.57 1.57
C SER A 22 23.37 2.23 1.41
N VAL A 23 22.31 1.42 1.35
CA VAL A 23 20.93 1.93 1.30
C VAL A 23 20.55 2.66 2.59
N SER A 24 20.90 2.12 3.76
CA SER A 24 20.58 2.77 5.04
C SER A 24 21.24 4.14 5.19
N ALA A 25 22.46 4.34 4.68
CA ALA A 25 23.13 5.63 4.71
C ALA A 25 22.41 6.67 3.82
N VAL A 26 21.97 6.28 2.63
CA VAL A 26 21.19 7.16 1.74
C VAL A 26 19.82 7.46 2.33
N VAL A 27 19.16 6.46 2.93
CA VAL A 27 17.87 6.65 3.62
C VAL A 27 17.99 7.64 4.77
N ALA A 28 19.08 7.57 5.56
CA ALA A 28 19.34 8.51 6.66
C ALA A 28 19.54 9.96 6.18
N ALA A 29 19.97 10.18 4.94
CA ALA A 29 20.10 11.51 4.34
C ALA A 29 18.74 12.13 3.90
N GLY A 30 17.65 11.34 3.89
CA GLY A 30 16.28 11.83 3.72
C GLY A 30 16.07 12.68 2.46
N ASP A 31 15.47 13.86 2.61
CA ASP A 31 15.07 14.74 1.51
C ASP A 31 16.23 15.26 0.65
N SER A 32 17.46 15.26 1.17
CA SER A 32 18.66 15.59 0.39
C SER A 32 18.97 14.48 -0.61
N ALA A 33 18.85 13.21 -0.21
CA ALA A 33 19.01 12.07 -1.11
C ALA A 33 17.91 12.04 -2.19
N VAL A 34 16.67 12.41 -1.85
CA VAL A 34 15.57 12.47 -2.82
C VAL A 34 15.92 13.36 -4.02
N ALA A 35 16.44 14.57 -3.77
CA ALA A 35 16.81 15.51 -4.83
C ALA A 35 18.00 15.04 -5.69
N GLU A 36 19.01 14.42 -5.07
CA GLU A 36 20.16 13.86 -5.78
C GLU A 36 19.73 12.71 -6.72
N LEU A 37 18.84 11.83 -6.25
CA LEU A 37 18.30 10.73 -7.03
C LEU A 37 17.39 11.21 -8.18
N GLU A 38 16.60 12.26 -7.94
CA GLU A 38 15.72 12.87 -8.95
C GLU A 38 16.51 13.39 -10.15
N ALA A 39 17.64 14.05 -9.91
CA ALA A 39 18.52 14.55 -10.97
C ALA A 39 19.09 13.44 -11.88
N ARG A 40 19.14 12.18 -11.40
CA ARG A 40 19.68 11.03 -12.14
C ARG A 40 18.61 10.21 -12.86
N PHE A 41 17.36 10.28 -12.39
CA PHE A 41 16.30 9.36 -12.79
C PHE A 41 16.06 9.32 -14.31
N SER A 42 16.04 10.47 -14.98
CA SER A 42 15.76 10.53 -16.43
C SER A 42 16.81 9.85 -17.29
N SER A 43 18.09 9.89 -16.89
CA SER A 43 19.21 9.23 -17.60
C SER A 43 19.48 7.80 -17.12
N ALA A 44 18.83 7.38 -16.03
CA ALA A 44 19.06 6.08 -15.41
C ALA A 44 18.56 4.92 -16.29
N SER A 45 19.26 3.79 -16.18
CA SER A 45 18.83 2.50 -16.75
C SER A 45 17.55 1.99 -16.06
N ALA A 46 16.87 0.99 -16.63
CA ALA A 46 15.66 0.43 -16.04
C ALA A 46 15.90 -0.12 -14.61
N ASP A 47 16.97 -0.89 -14.43
CA ASP A 47 17.36 -1.45 -13.13
C ASP A 47 17.70 -0.34 -12.11
N GLU A 48 18.39 0.71 -12.56
CA GLU A 48 18.72 1.85 -11.72
C GLU A 48 17.46 2.65 -11.31
N ARG A 49 16.49 2.83 -12.21
CA ARG A 49 15.19 3.45 -11.86
C ARG A 49 14.45 2.62 -10.82
N ALA A 50 14.44 1.30 -10.96
CA ALA A 50 13.82 0.43 -9.97
C ALA A 50 14.50 0.57 -8.59
N ASN A 51 15.84 0.69 -8.55
CA ASN A 51 16.59 0.95 -7.33
C ASN A 51 16.29 2.34 -6.74
N ILE A 52 16.25 3.39 -7.58
CA ILE A 52 15.88 4.75 -7.15
C ILE A 52 14.48 4.76 -6.50
N ILE A 53 13.49 4.14 -7.14
CA ILE A 53 12.13 4.04 -6.60
C ILE A 53 12.13 3.27 -5.27
N GLY A 54 12.90 2.19 -5.17
CA GLY A 54 13.09 1.44 -3.91
C GLY A 54 13.69 2.28 -2.79
N ILE A 55 14.67 3.13 -3.10
CA ILE A 55 15.28 4.05 -2.11
C ILE A 55 14.30 5.16 -1.71
N TRP A 56 13.59 5.78 -2.67
CA TRP A 56 12.53 6.75 -2.35
C TRP A 56 11.44 6.15 -1.48
N ARG A 57 11.03 4.91 -1.76
CA ARG A 57 10.09 4.14 -0.93
C ARG A 57 10.63 3.94 0.49
N ALA A 58 11.92 3.66 0.65
CA ALA A 58 12.53 3.47 1.96
C ALA A 58 12.67 4.80 2.75
N ILE A 59 13.02 5.90 2.07
CA ILE A 59 13.07 7.26 2.66
C ILE A 59 11.67 7.68 3.13
N CYS A 60 10.70 7.54 2.23
CA CYS A 60 9.28 7.71 2.50
C CYS A 60 8.89 9.02 3.18
N THR A 61 9.43 10.14 2.73
CA THR A 61 9.02 11.49 3.13
C THR A 61 7.94 12.04 2.19
N HIS A 62 7.33 13.19 2.51
CA HIS A 62 6.45 13.87 1.55
C HIS A 62 7.17 14.24 0.26
N LYS A 63 8.46 14.60 0.33
CA LYS A 63 9.28 14.87 -0.86
C LYS A 63 9.48 13.63 -1.73
N ALA A 64 9.71 12.47 -1.11
CA ALA A 64 9.76 11.19 -1.84
C ALA A 64 8.41 10.86 -2.51
N ALA A 65 7.29 11.08 -1.80
CA ALA A 65 5.96 10.88 -2.38
C ALA A 65 5.72 11.80 -3.59
N LEU A 66 6.19 13.05 -3.56
CA LEU A 66 6.13 13.97 -4.69
C LEU A 66 6.98 13.51 -5.88
N ALA A 67 8.18 12.97 -5.64
CA ALA A 67 9.02 12.43 -6.71
C ALA A 67 8.40 11.17 -7.36
N LEU A 68 7.66 10.37 -6.58
CA LEU A 68 7.01 9.14 -7.04
C LEU A 68 5.71 9.40 -7.81
N ALA A 69 4.96 10.46 -7.48
CA ALA A 69 3.64 10.72 -8.02
C ALA A 69 3.57 10.80 -9.57
N PRO A 70 4.43 11.57 -10.27
CA PRO A 70 4.35 11.65 -11.74
C PRO A 70 4.65 10.30 -12.42
N LEU A 71 5.42 9.43 -11.77
CA LEU A 71 5.79 8.11 -12.29
C LEU A 71 4.64 7.10 -12.27
N MET A 72 3.55 7.38 -11.54
CA MET A 72 2.32 6.56 -11.57
C MET A 72 1.61 6.58 -12.92
N SER A 73 1.97 7.51 -13.80
CA SER A 73 1.49 7.58 -15.19
C SER A 73 2.56 7.16 -16.21
N SER A 74 3.66 6.55 -15.75
CA SER A 74 4.74 6.09 -16.64
C SER A 74 4.24 5.07 -17.65
N ASP A 75 4.68 5.18 -18.90
CA ASP A 75 4.46 4.17 -19.94
C ASP A 75 5.17 2.84 -19.61
N ASP A 76 6.31 2.92 -18.91
CA ASP A 76 7.01 1.75 -18.39
C ASP A 76 6.24 1.11 -17.24
N TYR A 77 5.83 -0.15 -17.43
CA TYR A 77 4.99 -0.91 -16.50
C TYR A 77 5.64 -1.08 -15.12
N ASP A 78 6.91 -1.47 -15.06
CA ASP A 78 7.59 -1.74 -13.78
C ASP A 78 7.74 -0.44 -12.96
N THR A 79 8.12 0.65 -13.61
CA THR A 79 8.14 2.00 -13.02
C THR A 79 6.77 2.37 -12.47
N ARG A 80 5.71 2.19 -13.27
CA ARG A 80 4.33 2.56 -12.90
C ARG A 80 3.84 1.80 -11.67
N VAL A 81 4.05 0.48 -11.64
CA VAL A 81 3.65 -0.39 -10.51
C VAL A 81 4.40 -0.02 -9.24
N ARG A 82 5.72 0.08 -9.30
CA ARG A 82 6.55 0.37 -8.12
C ARG A 82 6.28 1.77 -7.58
N ALA A 83 6.17 2.76 -8.46
CA ALA A 83 5.88 4.13 -8.07
C ALA A 83 4.52 4.26 -7.37
N SER A 84 3.49 3.63 -7.93
CA SER A 84 2.14 3.63 -7.36
C SER A 84 2.09 3.01 -5.97
N ALA A 85 2.72 1.84 -5.79
CA ALA A 85 2.82 1.16 -4.49
C ALA A 85 3.59 2.01 -3.46
N ALA A 86 4.75 2.54 -3.84
CA ALA A 86 5.60 3.35 -2.98
C ALA A 86 4.93 4.67 -2.57
N ALA A 87 4.31 5.39 -3.52
CA ALA A 87 3.61 6.64 -3.24
C ALA A 87 2.47 6.42 -2.24
N TYR A 88 1.68 5.36 -2.44
CA TYR A 88 0.60 5.01 -1.51
C TYR A 88 1.11 4.67 -0.11
N GLU A 89 2.21 3.90 0.00
CA GLU A 89 2.82 3.60 1.29
C GLU A 89 3.25 4.87 2.03
N CYS A 90 3.87 5.81 1.33
CA CYS A 90 4.36 7.04 1.96
C CYS A 90 3.26 7.98 2.40
N VAL A 91 2.16 8.05 1.65
CA VAL A 91 0.94 8.74 2.08
C VAL A 91 0.30 8.04 3.28
N ARG A 92 0.23 6.71 3.29
CA ARG A 92 -0.33 5.95 4.42
C ARG A 92 0.47 6.18 5.71
N LYS A 93 1.79 6.30 5.60
CA LYS A 93 2.69 6.49 6.75
C LYS A 93 2.74 7.93 7.25
N ASN A 94 2.73 8.92 6.35
CA ASN A 94 3.02 10.32 6.70
C ASN A 94 1.88 11.30 6.37
N GLY A 95 0.75 10.82 5.85
CA GLY A 95 -0.33 11.66 5.34
C GLY A 95 -0.03 12.23 3.95
N LEU A 96 -1.01 12.95 3.40
CA LEU A 96 -0.90 13.58 2.09
C LEU A 96 0.15 14.70 2.09
N PRO A 97 0.99 14.80 1.05
CA PRO A 97 1.82 15.98 0.83
C PRO A 97 0.94 17.23 0.63
N ASP A 98 1.32 18.34 1.27
CA ASP A 98 0.70 19.64 1.04
C ASP A 98 1.26 20.29 -0.24
N ASN A 99 0.92 19.71 -1.40
CA ASN A 99 1.34 20.21 -2.70
C ASN A 99 0.27 19.87 -3.76
N PRO A 100 -0.30 20.88 -4.46
CA PRO A 100 -1.30 20.66 -5.50
C PRO A 100 -0.86 19.72 -6.63
N ALA A 101 0.43 19.72 -6.99
CA ALA A 101 0.95 18.86 -8.05
C ALA A 101 0.74 17.37 -7.73
N PHE A 102 0.83 16.97 -6.46
CA PHE A 102 0.57 15.59 -6.05
C PHE A 102 -0.83 15.13 -6.43
N LYS A 103 -1.84 16.00 -6.21
CA LYS A 103 -3.22 15.73 -6.62
C LYS A 103 -3.33 15.62 -8.13
N GLU A 104 -2.71 16.54 -8.88
CA GLU A 104 -2.73 16.54 -10.34
C GLU A 104 -2.14 15.24 -10.92
N ASP A 105 -1.02 14.78 -10.39
CA ASP A 105 -0.37 13.53 -10.79
C ASP A 105 -1.22 12.30 -10.46
N VAL A 106 -1.87 12.27 -9.29
CA VAL A 106 -2.81 11.20 -8.90
C VAL A 106 -4.00 11.16 -9.86
N LEU A 107 -4.57 12.31 -10.22
CA LEU A 107 -5.69 12.38 -11.16
C LEU A 107 -5.26 12.02 -12.58
N ALA A 108 -4.04 12.38 -12.99
CA ALA A 108 -3.47 12.03 -14.29
C ALA A 108 -3.33 10.51 -14.44
N ALA A 109 -2.90 9.81 -13.38
CA ALA A 109 -2.75 8.35 -13.38
C ALA A 109 -4.05 7.60 -13.68
N LEU A 110 -5.22 8.17 -13.35
CA LEU A 110 -6.53 7.58 -13.64
C LEU A 110 -6.89 7.55 -15.12
N ASN A 111 -6.22 8.37 -15.95
CA ASN A 111 -6.47 8.42 -17.39
C ASN A 111 -5.81 7.26 -18.17
N GLY A 112 -4.90 6.51 -17.53
CA GLY A 112 -4.22 5.35 -18.11
C GLY A 112 -4.52 4.06 -17.37
N GLU A 113 -3.56 3.13 -17.40
CA GLU A 113 -3.64 1.86 -16.65
C GLU A 113 -3.24 2.06 -15.18
N ALA A 114 -4.13 2.71 -14.41
CA ALA A 114 -3.90 3.00 -13.00
C ALA A 114 -3.62 1.72 -12.18
N GLU A 115 -2.55 1.73 -11.38
CA GLU A 115 -2.19 0.61 -10.51
C GLU A 115 -2.82 0.76 -9.13
N ALA A 116 -2.78 -0.29 -8.30
CA ALA A 116 -3.55 -0.36 -7.06
C ALA A 116 -3.29 0.84 -6.13
N GLY A 117 -2.02 1.21 -5.93
CA GLY A 117 -1.66 2.36 -5.10
C GLY A 117 -2.21 3.70 -5.64
N GLY A 118 -2.17 3.93 -6.95
CA GLY A 118 -2.73 5.14 -7.58
C GLY A 118 -4.24 5.23 -7.43
N LEU A 119 -4.96 4.11 -7.62
CA LEU A 119 -6.40 4.02 -7.40
C LEU A 119 -6.78 4.31 -5.94
N LEU A 120 -6.03 3.78 -4.97
CA LEU A 120 -6.27 4.06 -3.55
C LEU A 120 -5.90 5.50 -3.18
N LEU A 121 -4.86 6.08 -3.77
CA LEU A 121 -4.51 7.50 -3.58
C LEU A 121 -5.59 8.44 -4.12
N ALA A 122 -6.23 8.09 -5.23
CA ALA A 122 -7.33 8.87 -5.78
C ALA A 122 -8.50 9.04 -4.79
N SER A 123 -8.72 8.07 -3.89
CA SER A 123 -9.76 8.12 -2.86
C SER A 123 -9.64 9.29 -1.85
N TYR A 124 -8.52 10.00 -1.84
CA TYR A 124 -8.33 11.20 -1.03
C TYR A 124 -8.83 12.48 -1.71
N PHE A 125 -9.18 12.42 -2.99
CA PHE A 125 -9.58 13.57 -3.80
C PHE A 125 -10.99 13.37 -4.34
N PRO A 126 -12.00 14.12 -3.88
CA PRO A 126 -13.39 13.99 -4.34
C PRO A 126 -13.56 14.08 -5.86
N GLU A 127 -12.73 14.87 -6.54
CA GLU A 127 -12.78 15.07 -7.99
C GLU A 127 -12.37 13.82 -8.79
N SER A 128 -11.77 12.83 -8.13
CA SER A 128 -11.34 11.58 -8.77
C SER A 128 -12.50 10.64 -9.11
N GLN A 129 -13.69 10.85 -8.56
CA GLN A 129 -14.82 9.92 -8.66
C GLN A 129 -15.12 9.52 -10.11
N ALA A 130 -15.20 10.48 -11.03
CA ALA A 130 -15.46 10.20 -12.44
C ALA A 130 -14.32 9.42 -13.13
N GLY A 131 -13.08 9.64 -12.71
CA GLY A 131 -11.91 8.89 -13.19
C GLY A 131 -11.93 7.44 -12.68
N LEU A 132 -12.18 7.26 -11.38
CA LEU A 132 -12.31 5.95 -10.74
C LEU A 132 -13.46 5.13 -11.35
N SER A 133 -14.61 5.75 -11.65
CA SER A 133 -15.74 5.03 -12.25
C SER A 133 -15.41 4.34 -13.58
N LYS A 134 -14.42 4.82 -14.34
CA LYS A 134 -13.97 4.17 -15.58
C LYS A 134 -13.31 2.80 -15.35
N HIS A 135 -12.86 2.53 -14.13
CA HIS A 135 -12.15 1.31 -13.75
C HIS A 135 -13.05 0.25 -13.09
N GLN A 136 -14.33 0.56 -12.84
CA GLN A 136 -15.28 -0.31 -12.11
C GLN A 136 -15.56 -1.66 -12.77
N THR A 137 -15.35 -1.80 -14.08
CA THR A 137 -15.58 -3.05 -14.83
C THR A 137 -14.28 -3.72 -15.25
N SER A 138 -13.14 -3.21 -14.80
CA SER A 138 -11.84 -3.74 -15.18
C SER A 138 -11.53 -5.02 -14.41
N THR A 139 -11.31 -6.10 -15.16
CA THR A 139 -10.88 -7.40 -14.61
C THR A 139 -9.37 -7.56 -14.59
N ARG A 140 -8.61 -6.52 -15.01
CA ARG A 140 -7.15 -6.54 -14.95
C ARG A 140 -6.71 -6.76 -13.51
N LEU A 141 -5.70 -7.60 -13.34
CA LEU A 141 -5.14 -7.88 -12.03
C LEU A 141 -4.04 -6.88 -11.70
N VAL A 142 -4.06 -6.36 -10.48
CA VAL A 142 -3.09 -5.42 -9.93
C VAL A 142 -2.66 -5.89 -8.55
N LYS A 143 -1.50 -5.44 -8.11
CA LYS A 143 -0.98 -5.73 -6.77
C LYS A 143 -0.76 -4.43 -6.01
N LEU A 144 -1.01 -4.46 -4.70
CA LEU A 144 -0.68 -3.35 -3.82
C LEU A 144 0.83 -3.28 -3.53
N ASP A 145 1.45 -4.45 -3.35
CA ASP A 145 2.89 -4.64 -3.23
C ASP A 145 3.36 -5.77 -4.16
N ALA A 146 4.64 -5.79 -4.55
CA ALA A 146 5.23 -6.85 -5.36
C ALA A 146 5.00 -8.26 -4.77
N SER A 147 5.06 -8.40 -3.44
CA SER A 147 4.85 -9.68 -2.75
C SER A 147 3.38 -10.04 -2.53
N ASP A 148 2.45 -9.13 -2.82
CA ASP A 148 1.03 -9.34 -2.52
C ASP A 148 0.35 -10.22 -3.58
N PRO A 149 -0.74 -10.91 -3.20
CA PRO A 149 -1.62 -11.53 -4.18
C PRO A 149 -2.19 -10.47 -5.12
N ALA A 150 -2.37 -10.84 -6.39
CA ALA A 150 -2.97 -9.96 -7.37
C ALA A 150 -4.49 -9.99 -7.21
N VAL A 151 -5.12 -8.82 -7.25
CA VAL A 151 -6.57 -8.64 -7.16
C VAL A 151 -7.09 -7.87 -8.38
N PRO A 152 -8.36 -8.06 -8.76
CA PRO A 152 -8.93 -7.28 -9.84
C PRO A 152 -8.99 -5.77 -9.53
N VAL A 153 -8.82 -4.94 -10.55
CA VAL A 153 -8.91 -3.46 -10.47
C VAL A 153 -10.26 -3.01 -9.95
N ASP A 154 -11.35 -3.72 -10.27
CA ASP A 154 -12.69 -3.39 -9.79
C ASP A 154 -12.78 -3.37 -8.25
N LEU A 155 -12.10 -4.27 -7.55
CA LEU A 155 -12.05 -4.34 -6.10
C LEU A 155 -11.34 -3.11 -5.52
N VAL A 156 -10.17 -2.77 -6.06
CA VAL A 156 -9.41 -1.59 -5.64
C VAL A 156 -10.22 -0.32 -5.86
N THR A 157 -10.89 -0.24 -7.00
CA THR A 157 -11.75 0.88 -7.37
C THR A 157 -12.96 0.98 -6.44
N ALA A 158 -13.56 -0.16 -6.05
CA ALA A 158 -14.66 -0.19 -5.10
C ALA A 158 -14.22 0.33 -3.71
N VAL A 159 -13.02 -0.02 -3.25
CA VAL A 159 -12.44 0.55 -2.02
C VAL A 159 -12.31 2.07 -2.13
N ALA A 160 -11.73 2.55 -3.22
CA ALA A 160 -11.51 3.97 -3.43
C ALA A 160 -12.83 4.77 -3.49
N LEU A 161 -13.82 4.28 -4.23
CA LEU A 161 -15.13 4.93 -4.36
C LEU A 161 -15.97 4.85 -3.08
N SER A 162 -15.89 3.75 -2.33
CA SER A 162 -16.58 3.61 -1.03
C SER A 162 -16.17 4.73 -0.06
N ARG A 163 -14.88 5.07 -0.03
CA ARG A 163 -14.34 6.17 0.76
C ARG A 163 -14.86 7.54 0.30
N LEU A 164 -15.13 7.70 -0.99
CA LEU A 164 -15.76 8.89 -1.55
C LEU A 164 -17.28 8.94 -1.32
N GLY A 165 -17.85 7.96 -0.60
CA GLY A 165 -19.26 7.91 -0.23
C GLY A 165 -20.16 7.16 -1.21
N ASP A 166 -19.59 6.51 -2.23
CA ASP A 166 -20.34 5.71 -3.20
C ASP A 166 -20.95 4.45 -2.54
N GLN A 167 -22.28 4.41 -2.46
CA GLN A 167 -23.02 3.33 -1.81
C GLN A 167 -23.03 2.04 -2.61
N ASP A 168 -23.02 2.11 -3.94
CA ASP A 168 -22.96 0.92 -4.79
C ASP A 168 -21.58 0.26 -4.66
N ALA A 169 -20.52 1.06 -4.53
CA ALA A 169 -19.19 0.58 -4.23
C ALA A 169 -19.14 -0.14 -2.88
N ARG A 170 -19.79 0.40 -1.84
CA ARG A 170 -19.91 -0.28 -0.53
C ARG A 170 -20.62 -1.62 -0.65
N GLY A 171 -21.75 -1.66 -1.36
CA GLY A 171 -22.48 -2.92 -1.61
C GLY A 171 -21.62 -3.95 -2.35
N ARG A 172 -20.80 -3.53 -3.32
CA ARG A 172 -19.84 -4.42 -3.99
C ARG A 172 -18.75 -4.93 -3.05
N LEU A 173 -18.23 -4.09 -2.15
CA LEU A 173 -17.26 -4.51 -1.15
C LEU A 173 -17.83 -5.57 -0.21
N GLU A 174 -19.06 -5.37 0.28
CA GLU A 174 -19.77 -6.37 1.09
C GLU A 174 -19.88 -7.72 0.38
N THR A 175 -20.33 -7.72 -0.89
CA THR A 175 -20.39 -8.94 -1.69
C THR A 175 -19.02 -9.61 -1.81
N LYS A 176 -17.94 -8.85 -2.06
CA LYS A 176 -16.58 -9.37 -2.18
C LYS A 176 -16.06 -9.96 -0.87
N ILE A 177 -16.42 -9.36 0.27
CA ILE A 177 -16.10 -9.88 1.60
C ILE A 177 -16.83 -11.20 1.84
N GLN A 178 -18.11 -11.28 1.48
CA GLN A 178 -18.95 -12.49 1.64
C GLN A 178 -18.52 -13.64 0.73
N GLU A 179 -18.06 -13.35 -0.49
CA GLU A 179 -17.46 -14.34 -1.40
C GLU A 179 -16.23 -15.03 -0.78
N GLY A 180 -15.53 -14.35 0.13
CA GLY A 180 -14.50 -14.96 0.98
C GLY A 180 -13.21 -15.35 0.26
N ASP A 181 -12.97 -14.84 -0.95
CA ASP A 181 -11.73 -15.10 -1.68
C ASP A 181 -10.50 -14.62 -0.88
N PRO A 182 -9.52 -15.49 -0.58
CA PRO A 182 -8.39 -15.14 0.29
C PRO A 182 -7.54 -13.98 -0.23
N ALA A 183 -7.34 -13.87 -1.55
CA ALA A 183 -6.54 -12.78 -2.13
C ALA A 183 -7.25 -11.43 -1.96
N ASN A 184 -8.55 -11.40 -2.23
CA ASN A 184 -9.38 -10.21 -2.02
C ASN A 184 -9.42 -9.81 -0.55
N LEU A 185 -9.60 -10.77 0.37
CA LEU A 185 -9.62 -10.51 1.81
C LEU A 185 -8.28 -9.93 2.30
N VAL A 186 -7.15 -10.52 1.90
CA VAL A 186 -5.81 -10.01 2.25
C VAL A 186 -5.62 -8.59 1.72
N PHE A 187 -6.01 -8.33 0.47
CA PHE A 187 -5.95 -6.98 -0.08
C PHE A 187 -6.78 -5.99 0.74
N LEU A 188 -8.03 -6.32 1.08
CA LEU A 188 -8.92 -5.45 1.86
C LEU A 188 -8.35 -5.17 3.25
N ILE A 189 -7.77 -6.18 3.92
CA ILE A 189 -7.07 -6.02 5.20
C ILE A 189 -5.92 -4.99 5.06
N LYS A 190 -5.10 -5.11 4.00
CA LYS A 190 -4.00 -4.17 3.75
C LYS A 190 -4.46 -2.76 3.38
N ALA A 191 -5.63 -2.66 2.74
CA ALA A 191 -6.26 -1.40 2.37
C ALA A 191 -7.11 -0.76 3.49
N MET A 192 -7.16 -1.33 4.71
CA MET A 192 -8.00 -0.83 5.82
C MET A 192 -7.78 0.65 6.21
N ALA A 193 -6.65 1.25 5.85
CA ALA A 193 -6.41 2.68 6.07
C ALA A 193 -7.37 3.57 5.26
N VAL A 194 -7.80 3.11 4.08
CA VAL A 194 -8.70 3.87 3.20
C VAL A 194 -10.17 3.47 3.34
N ILE A 195 -10.47 2.35 4.01
CA ILE A 195 -11.84 1.96 4.38
C ILE A 195 -12.30 2.79 5.59
N ASP A 196 -13.31 3.63 5.38
CA ASP A 196 -13.84 4.58 6.37
C ASP A 196 -15.19 4.13 6.96
N ALA A 197 -15.97 3.36 6.21
CA ALA A 197 -17.26 2.80 6.61
C ALA A 197 -17.11 1.73 7.72
N PRO A 198 -17.64 1.97 8.95
CA PRO A 198 -17.57 1.00 10.04
C PRO A 198 -18.21 -0.35 9.71
N GLU A 199 -19.31 -0.34 8.96
CA GLU A 199 -20.03 -1.54 8.54
C GLU A 199 -19.13 -2.49 7.72
N ILE A 200 -18.35 -1.94 6.78
CA ILE A 200 -17.40 -2.72 5.96
C ILE A 200 -16.30 -3.31 6.83
N LEU A 201 -15.81 -2.55 7.83
CA LEU A 201 -14.78 -3.02 8.76
C LEU A 201 -15.29 -4.15 9.66
N HIS A 202 -16.55 -4.10 10.11
CA HIS A 202 -17.18 -5.20 10.85
C HIS A 202 -17.34 -6.45 10.00
N SER A 203 -17.84 -6.30 8.77
CA SER A 203 -17.97 -7.42 7.83
C SER A 203 -16.61 -8.04 7.52
N LEU A 204 -15.59 -7.22 7.29
CA LEU A 204 -14.22 -7.68 7.07
C LEU A 204 -13.68 -8.43 8.29
N ALA A 205 -13.88 -7.92 9.51
CA ALA A 205 -13.46 -8.60 10.74
C ALA A 205 -14.13 -9.98 10.88
N SER A 206 -15.44 -10.04 10.63
CA SER A 206 -16.22 -11.29 10.69
C SER A 206 -15.75 -12.32 9.66
N ALA A 207 -15.45 -11.90 8.44
CA ALA A 207 -15.01 -12.77 7.36
C ALA A 207 -13.55 -13.24 7.50
N THR A 208 -12.72 -12.54 8.27
CA THR A 208 -11.27 -12.75 8.27
C THR A 208 -10.73 -13.36 9.57
N LEU A 209 -11.22 -12.98 10.75
CA LEU A 209 -10.66 -13.44 12.03
C LEU A 209 -10.87 -14.94 12.29
N SER A 210 -11.85 -15.57 11.64
CA SER A 210 -12.06 -17.02 11.69
C SER A 210 -11.48 -17.75 10.47
N ASN A 211 -10.96 -17.03 9.47
CA ASN A 211 -10.51 -17.62 8.21
C ASN A 211 -9.09 -18.19 8.33
N GLU A 212 -9.01 -19.51 8.46
CA GLU A 212 -7.75 -20.25 8.62
C GLU A 212 -7.09 -20.63 7.28
N THR A 213 -7.57 -20.09 6.16
CA THR A 213 -6.98 -20.37 4.84
C THR A 213 -5.54 -19.87 4.78
N PRO A 214 -4.57 -20.74 4.43
CA PRO A 214 -3.17 -20.36 4.28
C PRO A 214 -2.95 -19.36 3.14
N VAL A 215 -2.05 -18.40 3.34
CA VAL A 215 -1.71 -17.35 2.37
C VAL A 215 -0.21 -17.04 2.39
N GLY A 216 0.36 -16.82 1.21
CA GLY A 216 1.74 -16.38 1.03
C GLY A 216 1.85 -14.87 1.16
N ASP A 217 1.69 -14.34 2.38
CA ASP A 217 1.74 -12.91 2.64
C ASP A 217 3.17 -12.42 2.93
N GLY A 218 3.88 -12.00 1.87
CA GLY A 218 5.21 -11.39 2.03
C GLY A 218 6.35 -12.34 2.44
N LEU A 219 6.04 -13.60 2.74
CA LEU A 219 7.03 -14.61 3.13
C LEU A 219 7.59 -15.35 1.90
N PRO A 220 8.88 -15.68 1.88
CA PRO A 220 9.47 -16.51 0.83
C PRO A 220 8.71 -17.83 0.63
N SER A 221 8.66 -18.30 -0.61
CA SER A 221 8.08 -19.60 -0.94
C SER A 221 8.71 -20.72 -0.10
N GLY A 222 7.87 -21.53 0.55
CA GLY A 222 8.30 -22.68 1.34
C GLY A 222 8.44 -22.44 2.86
N VAL A 223 8.17 -21.23 3.35
CA VAL A 223 8.11 -20.99 4.81
C VAL A 223 6.96 -21.80 5.42
N THR A 224 7.27 -22.51 6.51
CA THR A 224 6.31 -23.27 7.31
C THR A 224 6.42 -22.87 8.79
N PRO A 225 5.29 -22.69 9.50
CA PRO A 225 3.92 -22.74 8.97
C PRO A 225 3.61 -21.54 8.05
N GLN A 226 2.70 -21.73 7.10
CA GLN A 226 2.16 -20.63 6.32
C GLN A 226 1.22 -19.80 7.21
N ARG A 227 1.29 -18.47 7.08
CA ARG A 227 0.34 -17.57 7.72
C ARG A 227 -1.07 -17.80 7.16
N ARG A 228 -2.08 -17.47 7.95
CA ARG A 228 -3.49 -17.55 7.55
C ARG A 228 -4.07 -16.15 7.41
N VAL A 229 -5.19 -16.03 6.69
CA VAL A 229 -5.94 -14.76 6.57
C VAL A 229 -6.22 -14.17 7.96
N ALA A 230 -6.61 -15.00 8.92
CA ALA A 230 -6.88 -14.58 10.29
C ALA A 230 -5.66 -13.98 11.02
N ASP A 231 -4.44 -14.43 10.71
CA ASP A 231 -3.23 -13.93 11.36
C ASP A 231 -2.90 -12.51 10.88
N ILE A 232 -3.05 -12.29 9.58
CA ILE A 232 -2.88 -10.97 8.95
C ILE A 232 -3.95 -10.00 9.47
N ALA A 233 -5.22 -10.44 9.51
CA ALA A 233 -6.31 -9.63 10.03
C ALA A 233 -6.07 -9.18 11.46
N THR A 234 -5.58 -10.08 12.32
CA THR A 234 -5.27 -9.80 13.74
C THR A 234 -4.33 -8.60 13.85
N GLU A 235 -3.20 -8.62 13.16
CA GLU A 235 -2.20 -7.54 13.21
C GLU A 235 -2.73 -6.23 12.65
N TYR A 236 -3.37 -6.27 11.48
CA TYR A 236 -3.85 -5.07 10.80
C TYR A 236 -4.98 -4.38 11.57
N PHE A 237 -5.92 -5.12 12.18
CA PHE A 237 -6.94 -4.52 13.04
C PHE A 237 -6.35 -3.89 14.30
N VAL A 238 -5.39 -4.56 14.95
CA VAL A 238 -4.71 -4.00 16.13
C VAL A 238 -4.00 -2.69 15.77
N HIS A 239 -3.22 -2.69 14.68
CA HIS A 239 -2.52 -1.49 14.23
C HIS A 239 -3.47 -0.37 13.79
N ARG A 240 -4.53 -0.70 13.03
CA ARG A 240 -5.50 0.28 12.52
C ARG A 240 -6.30 0.96 13.62
N LEU A 241 -6.70 0.21 14.64
CA LEU A 241 -7.54 0.69 15.74
C LEU A 241 -6.75 1.11 16.99
N LYS A 242 -5.41 0.98 16.92
CA LYS A 242 -4.44 1.42 17.94
C LYS A 242 -4.87 0.98 19.34
N PHE A 243 -4.99 -0.33 19.54
CA PHE A 243 -5.29 -0.91 20.85
C PHE A 243 -4.23 -1.92 21.27
N ASP A 244 -4.14 -2.16 22.57
CA ASP A 244 -3.30 -3.23 23.13
C ASP A 244 -4.10 -4.55 23.10
N PRO A 245 -3.66 -5.57 22.33
CA PRO A 245 -4.35 -6.84 22.26
C PRO A 245 -4.10 -7.74 23.49
N GLY A 246 -3.16 -7.38 24.38
CA GLY A 246 -2.81 -8.18 25.56
C GLY A 246 -1.87 -9.36 25.27
N PHE A 247 -1.28 -9.40 24.08
CA PHE A 247 -0.27 -10.36 23.65
C PHE A 247 0.70 -9.70 22.65
N GLU A 248 1.88 -10.28 22.48
CA GLU A 248 2.86 -9.79 21.51
C GLU A 248 2.40 -10.09 20.07
N LEU A 249 2.46 -9.06 19.21
CA LEU A 249 2.28 -9.21 17.77
C LEU A 249 3.60 -9.60 17.13
N ASP A 250 3.59 -10.68 16.35
CA ASP A 250 4.72 -11.16 15.58
C ASP A 250 4.24 -11.58 14.17
N PRO A 251 4.72 -10.93 13.10
CA PRO A 251 4.31 -11.21 11.72
C PRO A 251 4.67 -12.62 11.25
N THR A 252 5.43 -13.41 12.02
CA THR A 252 5.78 -14.80 11.72
C THR A 252 4.95 -15.82 12.48
N ARG A 253 4.09 -15.39 13.41
CA ARG A 253 3.33 -16.27 14.30
C ARG A 253 1.94 -16.61 13.76
N LEU A 254 1.45 -17.78 14.19
CA LEU A 254 0.03 -18.15 14.10
C LEU A 254 -0.68 -17.79 15.42
N TYR A 255 -1.74 -16.99 15.35
CA TYR A 255 -2.53 -16.62 16.53
C TYR A 255 -3.58 -17.67 16.87
N SER A 256 -3.80 -17.89 18.16
CA SER A 256 -4.80 -18.83 18.67
C SER A 256 -6.23 -18.33 18.42
N GLN A 257 -7.24 -19.19 18.59
CA GLN A 257 -8.65 -18.75 18.52
C GLN A 257 -8.99 -17.75 19.63
N ASP A 258 -8.45 -17.93 20.84
CA ASP A 258 -8.69 -17.04 21.97
C ASP A 258 -8.15 -15.63 21.71
N GLU A 259 -6.95 -15.53 21.14
CA GLU A 259 -6.32 -14.25 20.77
C GLU A 259 -7.12 -13.54 19.67
N ARG A 260 -7.58 -14.27 18.66
CA ARG A 260 -8.45 -13.74 17.60
C ARG A 260 -9.82 -13.30 18.15
N GLY A 261 -10.36 -14.03 19.13
CA GLY A 261 -11.59 -13.68 19.84
C GLY A 261 -11.43 -12.45 20.75
N LEU A 262 -10.24 -12.21 21.32
CA LEU A 262 -9.93 -10.95 22.03
C LEU A 262 -9.93 -9.77 21.05
N VAL A 263 -9.28 -9.92 19.90
CA VAL A 263 -9.27 -8.89 18.85
C VAL A 263 -10.68 -8.59 18.34
N ALA A 264 -11.50 -9.60 18.06
CA ALA A 264 -12.89 -9.42 17.63
C ALA A 264 -13.71 -8.58 18.63
N ARG A 265 -13.58 -8.86 19.93
CA ARG A 265 -14.24 -8.07 20.99
C ARG A 265 -13.76 -6.62 21.02
N LYS A 266 -12.45 -6.40 20.89
CA LYS A 266 -11.86 -5.05 20.86
C LYS A 266 -12.29 -4.24 19.64
N ILE A 267 -12.49 -4.89 18.50
CA ILE A 267 -13.06 -4.27 17.30
C ILE A 267 -14.49 -3.79 17.59
N ALA A 268 -15.34 -4.67 18.14
CA ALA A 268 -16.72 -4.32 18.50
C ALA A 268 -16.82 -3.20 19.54
N GLU A 269 -15.84 -3.08 20.45
CA GLU A 269 -15.76 -1.98 21.42
C GLU A 269 -15.35 -0.64 20.79
N LYS A 270 -14.57 -0.65 19.70
CA LYS A 270 -13.93 0.54 19.12
C LYS A 270 -14.58 1.07 17.87
N LEU A 271 -15.26 0.22 17.10
CA LEU A 271 -16.00 0.63 15.92
C LEU A 271 -17.46 0.94 16.29
N PRO A 272 -18.04 2.03 15.77
CA PRO A 272 -19.48 2.22 15.80
C PRO A 272 -20.21 1.03 15.17
N ASN A 273 -21.39 0.71 15.69
CA ASN A 273 -22.31 -0.24 15.06
C ASN A 273 -23.03 0.40 13.87
#